data_AF-A0A1B6EVS6-F1
#
_entry.id   AF-A0A1B6EVS6-F1
#
_cell.length_a   1.000
_cell.length_b   1.000
_cell.length_c   1.000
_cell.angle_alpha   90.00
_cell.angle_beta   90.00
_cell.angle_gamma   90.00
#
_symmetry.space_group_name_H-M   'P 1'
#
loop_
_entity.id
_entity.type
_entity.pdbx_description
1 polymer ?
#
loop_
_entity_poly.entity_id
_entity_poly.type
_entity_poly.pdbx_seq_one_letter_code
_entity_poly.pdbx_strand_id
1 'polypeptide(L)'
;LGMQLFGGQFNFPEGTPPTNFNTFPIALLTVFQILTGEDWNEVMYQGIKSQRNQTSNGMIYAVYFIILMLFGNYTLLNVFLAIAVDNLANAQELTAAEEEQEEEDKEKQQMELEKEMEALQLGSDGSPPQVEICPPSPAHFNKSKNSKKEEEEKKAEEEEEGPKPMLPYSSMFILTPTNPLRKAAHWVVNMQYFDFFIMVVIGLSSIALAAEDPVVDNSVRNTVLNYFDHAFTGVFTLEMILKVLDMGIILHPGSYLREFWNIMDAVVVICAAVSLGFELSGSDAGQNLSTIKSLRVLRVLRPLKTIKRVPKLKAVFDCVVNS
;
A
#
# COMPACT_ATOMS: atom_id res chain seq x y z
N LEU A 1 -33.82 -17.97 28.91
CA LEU A 1 -33.57 -19.33 28.38
C LEU A 1 -32.30 -19.96 28.97
N GLY A 2 -31.11 -19.36 28.83
CA GLY A 2 -29.86 -19.92 29.38
C GLY A 2 -29.91 -20.26 30.88
N MET A 3 -30.45 -19.37 31.72
CA MET A 3 -30.66 -19.64 33.15
C MET A 3 -31.64 -20.79 33.44
N GLN A 4 -32.63 -21.02 32.58
CA GLN A 4 -33.58 -22.13 32.75
C GLN A 4 -32.94 -23.47 32.37
N LEU A 5 -32.05 -23.47 31.36
CA LEU A 5 -31.37 -24.66 30.88
C LEU A 5 -30.15 -25.03 31.74
N PHE A 6 -29.42 -24.04 32.25
CA PHE A 6 -28.11 -24.23 32.89
C PHE A 6 -27.99 -23.63 34.30
N GLY A 7 -29.06 -23.07 34.86
CA GLY A 7 -29.04 -22.44 36.18
C GLY A 7 -28.68 -23.43 37.28
N GLY A 8 -27.61 -23.14 38.02
CA GLY A 8 -27.09 -23.99 39.08
C GLY A 8 -26.40 -25.27 38.60
N GLN A 9 -26.29 -25.49 37.28
CA GLN A 9 -25.75 -26.74 36.72
C GLN A 9 -24.23 -26.70 36.54
N PHE A 10 -23.63 -25.50 36.47
CA PHE A 10 -22.19 -25.31 36.28
C PHE A 10 -21.43 -25.48 37.60
N ASN A 11 -21.63 -26.62 38.26
CA ASN A 11 -20.99 -26.97 39.52
C ASN A 11 -20.04 -28.13 39.30
N PHE A 12 -18.78 -27.82 39.00
CA PHE A 12 -17.74 -28.82 38.70
C PHE A 12 -16.87 -29.09 39.94
N PRO A 13 -16.12 -30.21 39.97
CA PRO A 13 -15.21 -30.53 41.07
C PRO A 13 -14.14 -29.46 41.35
N GLU A 14 -13.76 -28.69 40.32
CA GLU A 14 -12.79 -27.59 40.40
C GLU A 14 -13.42 -26.24 40.83
N GLY A 15 -14.75 -26.19 40.99
CA GLY A 15 -15.52 -25.00 41.35
C GLY A 15 -16.51 -24.56 40.28
N THR A 16 -17.23 -23.47 40.57
CA THR A 16 -18.12 -22.82 39.60
C THR A 16 -17.30 -21.84 38.75
N PRO A 17 -17.29 -21.97 37.41
CA PRO A 17 -16.57 -21.05 36.53
C PRO A 17 -17.21 -19.65 36.58
N PRO A 18 -16.44 -18.59 36.31
CA PRO A 18 -16.97 -17.22 36.28
C PRO A 18 -18.06 -17.05 35.21
N THR A 19 -17.96 -17.78 34.12
CA THR A 19 -18.93 -17.87 33.03
C THR A 19 -20.00 -18.92 33.34
N ASN A 20 -21.10 -18.50 33.95
CA ASN A 20 -22.18 -19.40 34.36
C ASN A 20 -23.56 -18.76 34.21
N PHE A 21 -24.60 -19.57 34.45
CA PHE A 21 -25.99 -19.15 34.32
C PHE A 21 -26.75 -19.11 35.66
N ASN A 22 -26.04 -18.96 36.78
CA ASN A 22 -26.63 -19.05 38.12
C ASN A 22 -27.43 -17.81 38.51
N THR A 23 -26.96 -16.62 38.13
CA THR A 23 -27.62 -15.35 38.42
C THR A 23 -27.84 -14.56 37.14
N PHE A 24 -28.83 -13.67 37.14
CA PHE A 24 -29.18 -12.89 35.94
C PHE A 24 -28.02 -12.02 35.43
N PRO A 25 -27.28 -11.26 36.27
CA PRO A 25 -26.17 -10.46 35.78
C PRO A 25 -25.04 -11.28 35.17
N ILE A 26 -24.69 -12.42 35.78
CA ILE A 26 -23.62 -13.30 35.29
C ILE A 26 -24.06 -14.01 34.00
N ALA A 27 -25.32 -14.44 33.93
CA ALA A 27 -25.90 -15.02 32.73
C ALA A 27 -25.92 -14.01 31.56
N LEU A 28 -26.23 -12.74 31.84
CA LEU A 28 -26.18 -11.67 30.84
C LEU A 28 -24.76 -11.46 30.30
N LEU A 29 -23.76 -11.37 31.19
CA LEU A 29 -22.36 -11.26 30.79
C LEU A 29 -21.88 -12.48 30.01
N THR A 30 -22.30 -13.68 30.41
CA THR A 30 -21.98 -14.93 29.70
C THR A 30 -22.60 -14.96 28.30
N VAL A 31 -23.85 -14.49 28.15
CA VAL A 31 -24.47 -14.34 26.82
C VAL A 31 -23.74 -13.28 26.00
N PHE A 32 -23.37 -12.15 26.59
CA PHE A 32 -22.60 -11.11 25.91
C PHE A 32 -21.26 -11.65 25.40
N GLN A 33 -20.50 -12.37 26.23
CA GLN A 33 -19.25 -13.04 25.84
C GLN A 33 -19.45 -14.04 24.68
N ILE A 34 -20.55 -14.81 24.70
CA ILE A 34 -20.87 -15.70 23.58
C ILE A 34 -21.12 -14.89 22.30
N LEU A 35 -21.83 -13.76 22.40
CA LEU A 35 -22.14 -12.87 21.26
C LEU A 35 -20.91 -12.11 20.74
N THR A 36 -19.87 -11.88 21.55
CA THR A 36 -18.60 -11.31 21.06
C THR A 36 -17.76 -12.36 20.32
N GLY A 37 -18.10 -13.65 20.44
CA GLY A 37 -17.32 -14.75 19.87
C GLY A 37 -16.06 -15.09 20.65
N GLU A 38 -15.90 -14.56 21.87
CA GLU A 38 -14.76 -14.83 22.74
C GLU A 38 -15.02 -16.07 23.60
N ASP A 39 -14.19 -17.11 23.48
CA ASP A 39 -14.25 -18.34 24.28
C ASP A 39 -15.66 -18.98 24.40
N TRP A 40 -16.53 -18.74 23.42
CA TRP A 40 -17.91 -19.26 23.39
C TRP A 40 -17.96 -20.79 23.36
N ASN A 41 -16.94 -21.41 22.76
CA ASN A 41 -16.77 -22.85 22.68
C ASN A 41 -16.52 -23.46 24.08
N GLU A 42 -15.77 -22.78 24.95
CA GLU A 42 -15.50 -23.22 26.31
C GLU A 42 -16.79 -23.17 27.16
N VAL A 43 -17.57 -22.10 27.04
CA VAL A 43 -18.89 -22.01 27.70
C VAL A 43 -19.83 -23.11 27.21
N MET A 44 -19.81 -23.42 25.90
CA MET A 44 -20.57 -24.53 25.32
C MET A 44 -20.10 -25.89 25.89
N TYR A 45 -18.79 -26.12 25.99
CA TYR A 45 -18.24 -27.36 26.56
C TYR A 45 -18.63 -27.53 28.02
N GLN A 46 -18.61 -26.46 28.81
CA GLN A 46 -19.11 -26.45 30.19
C GLN A 46 -20.62 -26.74 30.23
N GLY A 47 -21.40 -26.19 29.29
CA GLY A 47 -22.81 -26.52 29.10
C GLY A 47 -23.08 -28.00 28.82
N ILE A 48 -22.28 -28.62 27.94
CA ILE A 48 -22.40 -30.05 27.63
C ILE A 48 -21.95 -30.92 28.81
N LYS A 49 -20.86 -30.55 29.49
CA LYS A 49 -20.31 -31.28 30.64
C LYS A 49 -21.26 -31.25 31.83
N SER A 50 -21.88 -30.10 32.13
CA SER A 50 -22.82 -29.96 33.26
C SER A 50 -24.06 -30.86 33.14
N GLN A 51 -24.50 -31.15 31.91
CA GLN A 51 -25.68 -31.98 31.65
C GLN A 51 -25.38 -33.48 31.51
N ARG A 52 -24.11 -33.91 31.67
CA ARG A 52 -23.66 -35.27 31.31
C ARG A 52 -24.00 -36.37 32.33
N ASN A 53 -24.66 -36.04 33.45
CA ASN A 53 -24.80 -36.96 34.59
C ASN A 53 -26.11 -37.75 34.71
N GLN A 54 -27.04 -37.72 33.75
CA GLN A 54 -28.29 -38.47 33.96
C GLN A 54 -28.86 -39.30 32.81
N THR A 55 -28.71 -38.92 31.53
CA THR A 55 -29.12 -39.80 30.42
C THR A 55 -28.39 -39.34 29.17
N SER A 56 -27.79 -40.29 28.44
CA SER A 56 -26.99 -40.03 27.23
C SER A 56 -27.67 -39.03 26.28
N ASN A 57 -27.16 -37.78 26.22
CA ASN A 57 -27.17 -36.84 25.07
C ASN A 57 -26.89 -35.36 25.48
N GLY A 58 -25.88 -35.08 26.31
CA GLY A 58 -25.48 -33.69 26.64
C GLY A 58 -25.12 -32.83 25.41
N MET A 59 -24.80 -33.45 24.27
CA MET A 59 -24.55 -32.78 22.99
C MET A 59 -25.77 -32.03 22.44
N ILE A 60 -27.01 -32.38 22.82
CA ILE A 60 -28.21 -31.68 22.35
C ILE A 60 -28.21 -30.20 22.77
N TYR A 61 -27.59 -29.90 23.92
CA TYR A 61 -27.48 -28.54 24.45
C TYR A 61 -26.49 -27.67 23.68
N ALA A 62 -25.61 -28.26 22.86
CA ALA A 62 -24.75 -27.50 21.93
C ALA A 62 -25.60 -26.68 20.93
N VAL A 63 -26.79 -27.19 20.57
CA VAL A 63 -27.72 -26.51 19.66
C VAL A 63 -28.12 -25.13 20.19
N TYR A 64 -28.30 -24.97 21.50
CA TYR A 64 -28.59 -23.66 22.09
C TYR A 64 -27.46 -22.65 21.81
N PHE A 65 -26.21 -23.04 22.04
CA PHE A 65 -25.04 -22.17 21.83
C PHE A 65 -24.82 -21.87 20.34
N ILE A 66 -25.00 -22.85 19.46
CA ILE A 66 -24.88 -22.67 18.01
C ILE A 66 -25.95 -21.71 17.49
N ILE A 67 -27.22 -21.87 17.91
CA ILE A 67 -28.31 -20.97 17.52
C ILE A 67 -28.06 -19.57 18.08
N LEU A 68 -27.65 -19.45 19.34
CA LEU A 68 -27.34 -18.17 19.97
C LEU A 68 -26.20 -17.45 19.23
N MET A 69 -25.15 -18.16 18.86
CA MET A 69 -24.01 -17.62 18.11
C MET A 69 -24.42 -17.19 16.70
N LEU A 70 -25.13 -18.04 15.96
CA LEU A 70 -25.55 -17.74 14.58
C LEU A 70 -26.53 -16.57 14.52
N PHE A 71 -27.66 -16.66 15.22
CA PHE A 71 -28.70 -15.64 15.16
C PHE A 71 -28.29 -14.36 15.91
N GLY A 72 -27.57 -14.51 17.02
CA GLY A 72 -27.07 -13.38 17.79
C GLY A 72 -26.09 -12.54 16.99
N ASN A 73 -25.07 -13.15 16.40
CA ASN A 73 -24.09 -12.42 15.61
C ASN A 73 -24.67 -11.88 14.32
N TYR A 74 -25.57 -12.62 13.66
CA TYR A 74 -26.28 -12.12 12.49
C TYR A 74 -27.08 -10.85 12.82
N THR A 75 -27.78 -10.85 13.96
CA THR A 75 -28.55 -9.68 14.40
C THR A 75 -27.64 -8.51 14.76
N LEU A 76 -26.57 -8.74 15.54
CA LEU A 76 -25.62 -7.69 15.92
C LEU A 76 -24.92 -7.09 14.71
N LEU A 77 -24.45 -7.93 13.78
CA LEU A 77 -23.77 -7.48 12.56
C LEU A 77 -24.71 -6.67 11.66
N ASN A 78 -25.96 -7.09 11.51
CA ASN A 78 -26.94 -6.33 10.72
C ASN A 78 -27.30 -4.99 11.35
N VAL A 79 -27.45 -4.95 12.68
CA VAL A 79 -27.70 -3.68 13.40
C VAL A 79 -26.48 -2.76 13.27
N PHE A 80 -25.27 -3.29 13.46
CA PHE A 80 -24.04 -2.53 13.32
C PHE A 80 -23.86 -1.98 11.89
N LEU A 81 -24.05 -2.82 10.87
CA LEU A 81 -23.95 -2.39 9.47
C LEU A 81 -24.99 -1.32 9.14
N ALA A 82 -26.24 -1.47 9.60
CA ALA A 82 -27.27 -0.47 9.39
C ALA A 82 -26.85 0.89 9.99
N ILE A 83 -26.43 0.90 11.27
CA ILE A 83 -25.98 2.12 11.94
C ILE A 83 -24.75 2.73 11.26
N ALA A 84 -23.78 1.90 10.86
CA ALA A 84 -22.56 2.37 10.22
C ALA A 84 -22.83 2.96 8.84
N VAL A 85 -23.68 2.33 8.03
CA VAL A 85 -24.08 2.83 6.71
C VAL A 85 -24.85 4.14 6.85
N ASP A 86 -25.82 4.20 7.77
CA ASP A 86 -26.61 5.42 7.99
C ASP A 86 -25.72 6.58 8.46
N ASN A 87 -24.78 6.31 9.39
CA ASN A 87 -23.84 7.34 9.86
C ASN A 87 -22.88 7.79 8.76
N LEU A 88 -22.38 6.88 7.93
CA LEU A 88 -21.47 7.22 6.84
C LEU A 88 -22.20 8.01 5.74
N ALA A 89 -23.42 7.61 5.39
CA ALA A 89 -24.24 8.32 4.43
C ALA A 89 -24.53 9.75 4.90
N ASN A 90 -24.96 9.92 6.16
CA ASN A 90 -25.19 11.24 6.75
C ASN A 90 -23.92 12.10 6.79
N ALA A 91 -22.76 11.50 7.08
CA ALA A 91 -21.49 12.23 7.07
C ALA A 91 -21.10 12.70 5.66
N GLN A 92 -21.29 11.84 4.65
CA GLN A 92 -21.02 12.19 3.24
C GLN A 92 -21.96 13.28 2.74
N GLU A 93 -23.25 13.21 3.08
CA GLU A 93 -24.23 14.24 2.71
C GLU A 93 -23.90 15.59 3.38
N LEU A 94 -23.47 15.59 4.64
CA LEU A 94 -23.08 16.82 5.34
C LEU A 94 -21.83 17.46 4.69
N THR A 95 -20.80 16.66 4.39
CA THR A 95 -19.58 17.16 3.73
C THR A 95 -19.89 17.72 2.35
N ALA A 96 -20.73 17.05 1.56
CA ALA A 96 -21.13 17.55 0.25
C ALA A 96 -21.90 18.89 0.35
N ALA A 97 -22.82 19.01 1.31
CA ALA A 97 -23.56 20.26 1.53
C ALA A 97 -22.66 21.41 2.00
N GLU A 98 -21.67 21.13 2.85
CA GLU A 98 -20.67 22.12 3.28
C GLU A 98 -19.80 22.60 2.09
N GLU A 99 -19.36 21.69 1.22
CA GLU A 99 -18.60 22.03 0.00
C GLU A 99 -19.43 22.88 -0.97
N GLU A 100 -20.70 22.53 -1.21
CA GLU A 100 -21.60 23.33 -2.06
C GLU A 100 -21.83 24.74 -1.49
N GLN A 101 -22.04 24.86 -0.18
CA GLN A 101 -22.24 26.16 0.47
C GLN A 101 -20.97 27.03 0.42
N GLU A 102 -19.79 26.42 0.58
CA GLU A 102 -18.52 27.13 0.42
C GLU A 102 -18.31 27.62 -1.03
N GLU A 103 -18.70 26.84 -2.03
CA GLU A 103 -18.63 27.26 -3.44
C GLU A 103 -19.56 28.43 -3.72
N GLU A 104 -20.82 28.37 -3.26
CA GLU A 104 -21.77 29.49 -3.41
C GLU A 104 -21.27 30.77 -2.74
N ASP A 105 -20.68 30.68 -1.54
CA ASP A 105 -20.17 31.85 -0.84
C ASP A 105 -18.92 32.42 -1.53
N LYS A 106 -18.06 31.57 -2.11
CA LYS A 106 -16.93 32.01 -2.95
C LYS A 106 -17.42 32.71 -4.23
N GLU A 107 -18.49 32.23 -4.84
CA GLU A 107 -19.10 32.88 -6.02
C GLU A 107 -19.72 34.24 -5.69
N LYS A 108 -20.47 34.34 -4.57
CA LYS A 108 -21.03 35.61 -4.10
C LYS A 108 -19.94 36.64 -3.81
N GLN A 109 -18.87 36.23 -3.12
CA GLN A 109 -17.72 37.11 -2.86
C GLN A 109 -17.04 37.58 -4.14
N GLN A 110 -16.89 36.71 -5.16
CA GLN A 110 -16.32 37.11 -6.45
C GLN A 110 -17.20 38.11 -7.19
N MET A 111 -18.52 37.88 -7.23
CA MET A 111 -19.47 38.80 -7.86
C MET A 111 -19.51 40.17 -7.17
N GLU A 112 -19.41 40.21 -5.84
CA GLU A 112 -19.33 41.47 -5.10
C GLU A 112 -18.03 42.22 -5.42
N LEU A 113 -16.90 41.52 -5.44
CA LEU A 113 -15.60 42.11 -5.77
C LEU A 113 -15.57 42.67 -7.21
N GLU A 114 -16.18 41.96 -8.16
CA GLU A 114 -16.28 42.39 -9.56
C GLU A 114 -17.13 43.67 -9.69
N LYS A 115 -18.28 43.72 -8.99
CA LYS A 115 -19.12 44.93 -8.94
C LYS A 115 -18.40 46.12 -8.31
N GLU A 116 -17.63 45.90 -7.24
CA GLU A 116 -16.82 46.97 -6.62
C GLU A 116 -15.73 47.47 -7.57
N MET A 117 -15.03 46.58 -8.27
CA MET A 117 -14.03 46.95 -9.28
C MET A 117 -14.63 47.75 -10.44
N GLU A 118 -15.80 47.34 -10.94
CA GLU A 118 -16.52 48.03 -12.01
C GLU A 118 -16.97 49.43 -11.56
N ALA A 119 -17.51 49.56 -10.36
CA ALA A 119 -17.91 50.85 -9.79
C ALA A 119 -16.73 51.82 -9.64
N LEU A 120 -15.54 51.32 -9.26
CA LEU A 120 -14.31 52.13 -9.20
C LEU A 120 -13.81 52.56 -10.58
N GLN A 121 -14.00 51.75 -11.63
CA GLN A 121 -13.66 52.12 -13.01
C GLN A 121 -14.59 53.20 -13.57
N LEU A 122 -15.89 53.12 -13.30
CA LEU A 122 -16.89 54.12 -13.70
C LEU A 122 -16.75 55.46 -12.96
N GLY A 123 -16.11 55.48 -11.78
CA GLY A 123 -15.78 56.70 -11.03
C GLY A 123 -14.63 57.53 -11.62
N SER A 124 -13.99 57.06 -12.69
CA SER A 124 -12.85 57.73 -13.35
C SER A 124 -13.17 58.26 -14.75
N ASP A 125 -14.40 58.76 -14.97
CA ASP A 125 -14.74 59.45 -16.22
C ASP A 125 -14.65 60.99 -16.07
N GLY A 126 -13.39 61.46 -16.06
CA GLY A 126 -12.99 62.76 -16.60
C GLY A 126 -11.97 62.48 -17.71
N SER A 127 -12.29 62.88 -18.94
CA SER A 127 -11.75 62.37 -20.23
C SER A 127 -10.22 62.57 -20.47
N PRO A 128 -9.60 61.94 -21.51
CA PRO A 128 -8.38 61.11 -21.39
C PRO A 128 -7.10 61.75 -21.97
N PRO A 129 -5.96 61.03 -21.96
CA PRO A 129 -5.16 60.93 -23.17
C PRO A 129 -5.26 59.52 -23.74
N GLN A 130 -5.64 59.44 -25.02
CA GLN A 130 -5.38 58.25 -25.84
C GLN A 130 -3.89 57.95 -25.79
N VAL A 131 -3.53 56.79 -25.25
CA VAL A 131 -2.33 56.09 -25.68
C VAL A 131 -2.75 54.68 -26.05
N GLU A 132 -2.94 54.52 -27.35
CA GLU A 132 -3.19 53.27 -28.05
C GLU A 132 -1.98 52.34 -27.87
N ILE A 133 -2.03 51.45 -26.87
CA ILE A 133 -1.14 50.30 -26.80
C ILE A 133 -1.94 49.09 -26.34
N CYS A 134 -2.21 48.18 -27.26
CA CYS A 134 -2.51 46.77 -26.98
C CYS A 134 -2.17 45.93 -28.22
N PRO A 135 -1.92 44.61 -28.11
CA PRO A 135 -1.92 43.73 -26.92
C PRO A 135 -0.77 42.67 -26.94
N PRO A 136 -0.76 41.57 -26.15
CA PRO A 136 -1.36 41.31 -24.83
C PRO A 136 -0.31 40.93 -23.76
N SER A 137 -0.59 41.19 -22.47
CA SER A 137 0.04 40.47 -21.36
C SER A 137 -0.91 39.39 -20.85
N PRO A 138 -0.43 38.14 -20.60
CA PRO A 138 -1.29 36.98 -20.40
C PRO A 138 -1.72 36.88 -18.94
N ALA A 139 -2.95 37.28 -18.64
CA ALA A 139 -3.52 37.14 -17.31
C ALA A 139 -4.90 36.48 -17.38
N HIS A 140 -4.97 35.26 -17.93
CA HIS A 140 -6.08 34.32 -17.69
C HIS A 140 -5.72 32.96 -18.32
N PHE A 141 -4.69 32.28 -17.81
CA PHE A 141 -4.40 30.91 -18.28
C PHE A 141 -3.53 30.13 -17.29
N ASN A 142 -4.04 29.77 -16.10
CA ASN A 142 -3.32 28.80 -15.26
C ASN A 142 -4.15 27.85 -14.39
N LYS A 143 -5.49 27.93 -14.36
CA LYS A 143 -6.30 26.89 -13.68
C LYS A 143 -6.57 25.65 -14.56
N SER A 144 -6.81 25.84 -15.86
CA SER A 144 -7.03 24.71 -16.79
C SER A 144 -5.73 23.98 -17.20
N LYS A 145 -4.56 24.58 -16.98
CA LYS A 145 -3.26 23.97 -17.30
C LYS A 145 -2.83 22.90 -16.30
N ASN A 146 -3.21 23.03 -15.02
CA ASN A 146 -2.88 22.02 -14.02
C ASN A 146 -3.80 20.79 -14.13
N SER A 147 -5.10 21.00 -14.34
CA SER A 147 -6.04 19.89 -14.55
C SER A 147 -5.78 19.15 -15.86
N LYS A 148 -5.47 19.85 -16.96
CA LYS A 148 -5.06 19.19 -18.21
C LYS A 148 -3.72 18.46 -18.11
N LYS A 149 -2.78 18.97 -17.32
CA LYS A 149 -1.47 18.33 -17.13
C LYS A 149 -1.56 17.10 -16.23
N GLU A 150 -2.44 17.13 -15.22
CA GLU A 150 -2.77 15.96 -14.39
C GLU A 150 -3.63 14.93 -15.15
N GLU A 151 -4.54 15.36 -16.04
CA GLU A 151 -5.29 14.47 -16.93
C GLU A 151 -4.41 13.91 -18.06
N GLU A 152 -3.43 14.66 -18.58
CA GLU A 152 -2.45 14.18 -19.56
C GLU A 152 -1.40 13.26 -18.89
N GLU A 153 -0.98 13.51 -17.65
CA GLU A 153 -0.12 12.59 -16.88
C GLU A 153 -0.89 11.30 -16.51
N LYS A 154 -2.17 11.37 -16.13
CA LYS A 154 -3.01 10.18 -15.90
C LYS A 154 -3.32 9.40 -17.18
N LYS A 155 -3.56 10.07 -18.32
CA LYS A 155 -3.71 9.40 -19.63
C LYS A 155 -2.40 8.81 -20.14
N ALA A 156 -1.26 9.43 -19.85
CA ALA A 156 0.06 8.87 -20.19
C ALA A 156 0.40 7.61 -19.38
N GLU A 157 -0.14 7.45 -18.17
CA GLU A 157 -0.01 6.20 -17.41
C GLU A 157 -0.92 5.07 -17.94
N GLU A 158 -2.03 5.39 -18.61
CA GLU A 158 -2.99 4.40 -19.14
C GLU A 158 -2.65 3.89 -20.56
N GLU A 159 -1.77 4.55 -21.32
CA GLU A 159 -1.37 4.17 -22.70
C GLU A 159 0.05 3.56 -22.83
N GLU A 160 0.63 2.96 -21.78
CA GLU A 160 1.90 2.21 -21.90
C GLU A 160 1.73 0.80 -22.50
N GLU A 161 1.17 0.69 -23.71
CA GLU A 161 1.24 -0.54 -24.53
C GLU A 161 2.25 -0.44 -25.69
N GLY A 162 2.92 0.71 -25.83
CA GLY A 162 3.96 0.95 -26.83
C GLY A 162 5.40 0.88 -26.28
N PRO A 163 6.40 0.49 -27.11
CA PRO A 163 7.80 0.58 -26.73
C PRO A 163 8.17 2.03 -26.38
N LYS A 164 8.69 2.27 -25.17
CA LYS A 164 9.00 3.62 -24.68
C LYS A 164 9.95 4.34 -25.65
N PRO A 165 9.63 5.55 -26.14
CA PRO A 165 10.48 6.27 -27.08
C PRO A 165 11.82 6.65 -26.43
N MET A 166 12.93 6.48 -27.15
CA MET A 166 14.27 6.88 -26.68
C MET A 166 14.29 8.37 -26.34
N LEU A 167 14.76 8.72 -25.14
CA LEU A 167 14.93 10.12 -24.74
C LEU A 167 15.91 10.83 -25.71
N PRO A 168 15.56 12.01 -26.26
CA PRO A 168 16.36 12.71 -27.28
C PRO A 168 17.68 13.30 -26.75
N TYR A 169 17.95 13.17 -25.46
CA TYR A 169 19.10 13.76 -24.77
C TYR A 169 20.23 12.76 -24.56
N SER A 170 21.49 13.21 -24.50
CA SER A 170 22.66 12.36 -24.23
C SER A 170 22.65 11.78 -22.80
N SER A 171 22.87 10.48 -22.64
CA SER A 171 23.08 9.90 -21.31
C SER A 171 24.51 10.19 -20.82
N MET A 172 24.65 10.58 -19.55
CA MET A 172 25.95 10.89 -18.89
C MET A 172 26.82 11.95 -19.60
N PHE A 173 26.25 12.84 -20.42
CA PHE A 173 27.00 13.84 -21.22
C PHE A 173 28.02 13.29 -22.25
N ILE A 174 28.18 11.96 -22.35
CA ILE A 174 29.18 11.30 -23.21
C ILE A 174 28.51 10.38 -24.25
N LEU A 175 27.31 9.87 -23.98
CA LEU A 175 26.60 8.93 -24.84
C LEU A 175 25.47 9.62 -25.62
N THR A 176 25.81 10.19 -26.77
CA THR A 176 24.86 10.69 -27.78
C THR A 176 23.87 9.58 -28.18
N PRO A 177 22.61 9.88 -28.54
CA PRO A 177 21.61 8.88 -28.96
C PRO A 177 22.04 7.95 -30.12
N THR A 178 23.12 8.30 -30.81
CA THR A 178 23.71 7.57 -31.93
C THR A 178 24.71 6.47 -31.51
N ASN A 179 25.06 6.35 -30.22
CA ASN A 179 26.04 5.35 -29.78
C ASN A 179 25.46 3.92 -29.83
N PRO A 180 26.14 2.95 -30.46
CA PRO A 180 25.66 1.57 -30.58
C PRO A 180 25.42 0.90 -29.22
N LEU A 181 26.20 1.23 -28.19
CA LEU A 181 26.02 0.69 -26.84
C LEU A 181 24.71 1.15 -26.21
N ARG A 182 24.32 2.42 -26.43
CA ARG A 182 23.06 2.95 -25.92
C ARG A 182 21.86 2.41 -26.68
N LYS A 183 21.98 2.27 -28.01
CA LYS A 183 20.94 1.66 -28.85
C LYS A 183 20.72 0.18 -28.50
N ALA A 184 21.79 -0.55 -28.21
CA ALA A 184 21.72 -1.92 -27.73
C ALA A 184 21.10 -2.00 -26.32
N ALA A 185 21.52 -1.14 -25.39
CA ALA A 185 20.94 -1.09 -24.05
C ALA A 185 19.44 -0.76 -24.09
N HIS A 186 19.03 0.24 -24.88
CA HIS A 186 17.62 0.59 -25.08
C HIS A 186 16.83 -0.59 -25.67
N TRP A 187 17.38 -1.26 -26.68
CA TRP A 187 16.74 -2.44 -27.27
C TRP A 187 16.56 -3.57 -26.25
N VAL A 188 17.56 -3.84 -25.42
CA VAL A 188 17.50 -4.87 -24.37
C VAL A 188 16.49 -4.51 -23.28
N VAL A 189 16.51 -3.27 -22.77
CA VAL A 189 15.62 -2.83 -21.69
C VAL A 189 14.16 -2.82 -22.13
N ASN A 190 13.89 -2.51 -23.39
CA ASN A 190 12.54 -2.44 -23.95
C ASN A 190 12.00 -3.81 -24.42
N MET A 191 12.78 -4.89 -24.32
CA MET A 191 12.26 -6.23 -24.62
C MET A 191 11.29 -6.68 -23.54
N GLN A 192 10.07 -7.03 -23.95
CA GLN A 192 9.05 -7.66 -23.09
C GLN A 192 9.55 -8.89 -22.30
N TYR A 193 10.47 -9.67 -22.89
CA TYR A 193 11.08 -10.82 -22.22
C TYR A 193 12.06 -10.45 -21.13
N PHE A 194 12.72 -9.28 -21.23
CA PHE A 194 13.65 -8.81 -20.22
C PHE A 194 12.90 -8.51 -18.92
N ASP A 195 11.74 -7.86 -19.01
CA ASP A 195 10.92 -7.59 -17.84
C ASP A 195 10.37 -8.87 -17.18
N PHE A 196 9.86 -9.80 -17.98
CA PHE A 196 9.41 -11.10 -17.47
C PHE A 196 10.56 -11.88 -16.81
N PHE A 197 11.74 -11.90 -17.43
CA PHE A 197 12.94 -12.53 -16.88
C PHE A 197 13.31 -11.95 -15.51
N ILE A 198 13.40 -10.62 -15.39
CA ILE A 198 13.70 -9.96 -14.10
C ILE A 198 12.63 -10.28 -13.06
N MET A 199 11.36 -10.39 -13.44
CA MET A 199 10.28 -10.77 -12.52
C MET A 199 10.46 -12.18 -11.97
N VAL A 200 10.83 -13.14 -12.82
CA VAL A 200 11.17 -14.51 -12.41
C VAL A 200 12.37 -14.52 -11.48
N VAL A 201 13.42 -13.74 -11.77
CA VAL A 201 14.61 -13.62 -10.92
C VAL A 201 14.28 -13.05 -9.55
N ILE A 202 13.38 -12.04 -9.47
CA ILE A 202 12.88 -11.52 -8.18
C ILE A 202 12.17 -12.63 -7.41
N GLY A 203 11.26 -13.38 -8.04
CA GLY A 203 10.55 -14.49 -7.41
C GLY A 203 11.48 -15.57 -6.86
N LEU A 204 12.46 -16.00 -7.65
CA LEU A 204 13.48 -16.97 -7.22
C LEU A 204 14.34 -16.41 -6.08
N SER A 205 14.70 -15.14 -6.12
CA SER A 205 15.44 -14.47 -5.04
C SER A 205 14.63 -14.41 -3.74
N SER A 206 13.31 -14.20 -3.81
CA SER A 206 12.44 -14.19 -2.63
C SER A 206 12.26 -15.57 -2.03
N ILE A 207 12.15 -16.60 -2.87
CA ILE A 207 12.10 -18.01 -2.43
C ILE A 207 13.43 -18.39 -1.76
N ALA A 208 14.57 -17.97 -2.32
CA ALA A 208 15.88 -18.21 -1.72
C ALA A 208 16.00 -17.59 -0.33
N LEU A 209 15.52 -16.35 -0.14
CA LEU A 209 15.48 -15.69 1.18
C LEU A 209 14.58 -16.44 2.18
N ALA A 210 13.40 -16.90 1.72
CA ALA A 210 12.49 -17.67 2.57
C ALA A 210 13.02 -19.06 2.92
N ALA A 211 13.91 -19.62 2.09
CA ALA A 211 14.51 -20.94 2.29
C ALA A 211 15.76 -20.92 3.18
N GLU A 212 16.26 -19.74 3.56
CA GLU A 212 17.40 -19.57 4.46
C GLU A 212 17.08 -20.11 5.86
N ASP A 213 18.03 -20.83 6.45
CA ASP A 213 17.89 -21.32 7.82
C ASP A 213 18.26 -20.21 8.83
N PRO A 214 17.33 -19.75 9.69
CA PRO A 214 17.63 -18.71 10.66
C PRO A 214 18.38 -19.24 11.90
N VAL A 215 18.48 -20.55 12.10
CA VAL A 215 19.08 -21.16 13.29
C VAL A 215 20.51 -21.62 13.02
N VAL A 216 20.79 -22.12 11.81
CA VAL A 216 22.10 -22.71 11.47
C VAL A 216 22.74 -21.99 10.28
N ASP A 217 23.52 -20.95 10.58
CA ASP A 217 24.24 -20.10 9.62
C ASP A 217 25.14 -20.91 8.65
N ASN A 218 25.88 -21.91 9.15
CA ASN A 218 26.92 -22.64 8.39
C ASN A 218 26.41 -23.94 7.74
N SER A 219 25.11 -24.04 7.45
CA SER A 219 24.56 -25.20 6.75
C SER A 219 24.96 -25.20 5.27
N VAL A 220 25.12 -26.40 4.66
CA VAL A 220 25.38 -26.55 3.21
C VAL A 220 24.32 -25.82 2.38
N ARG A 221 23.06 -25.85 2.85
CA ARG A 221 21.94 -25.10 2.28
C ARG A 221 22.24 -23.60 2.24
N ASN A 222 22.61 -23.01 3.37
CA ASN A 222 22.92 -21.57 3.44
C ASN A 222 24.16 -21.21 2.60
N THR A 223 25.16 -22.08 2.47
CA THR A 223 26.29 -21.85 1.56
C THR A 223 25.85 -21.78 0.10
N VAL A 224 24.98 -22.69 -0.33
CA VAL A 224 24.42 -22.70 -1.70
C VAL A 224 23.52 -21.50 -1.94
N LEU A 225 22.66 -21.15 -0.98
CA LEU A 225 21.78 -19.97 -1.04
C LEU A 225 22.59 -18.67 -1.13
N ASN A 226 23.70 -18.56 -0.40
CA ASN A 226 24.60 -17.42 -0.52
C ASN A 226 25.17 -17.29 -1.95
N TYR A 227 25.53 -18.39 -2.62
CA TYR A 227 25.99 -18.33 -4.01
C TYR A 227 24.90 -17.83 -4.97
N PHE A 228 23.66 -18.29 -4.80
CA PHE A 228 22.52 -17.78 -5.57
C PHE A 228 22.27 -16.30 -5.33
N ASP A 229 22.39 -15.83 -4.09
CA ASP A 229 22.25 -14.41 -3.77
C ASP A 229 23.28 -13.51 -4.47
N HIS A 230 24.51 -14.00 -4.61
CA HIS A 230 25.54 -13.34 -5.39
C HIS A 230 25.17 -13.28 -6.87
N ALA A 231 24.70 -14.39 -7.43
CA ALA A 231 24.24 -14.44 -8.82
C ALA A 231 23.07 -13.49 -9.08
N PHE A 232 22.05 -13.47 -8.21
CA PHE A 232 20.91 -12.55 -8.31
C PHE A 232 21.33 -11.09 -8.20
N THR A 233 22.25 -10.77 -7.29
CA THR A 233 22.78 -9.40 -7.15
C THR A 233 23.54 -8.97 -8.40
N GLY A 234 24.28 -9.88 -9.05
CA GLY A 234 24.90 -9.63 -10.35
C GLY A 234 23.89 -9.29 -11.45
N VAL A 235 22.79 -10.03 -11.53
CA VAL A 235 21.70 -9.77 -12.49
C VAL A 235 21.06 -8.40 -12.25
N PHE A 236 20.76 -8.03 -11.01
CA PHE A 236 20.18 -6.72 -10.69
C PHE A 236 21.17 -5.57 -10.91
N THR A 237 22.47 -5.81 -10.68
CA THR A 237 23.52 -4.83 -11.02
C THR A 237 23.57 -4.59 -12.52
N LEU A 238 23.52 -5.65 -13.33
CA LEU A 238 23.48 -5.53 -14.78
C LEU A 238 22.22 -4.80 -15.26
N GLU A 239 21.06 -5.11 -14.68
CA GLU A 239 19.82 -4.40 -14.96
C GLU A 239 19.93 -2.90 -14.64
N MET A 240 20.46 -2.54 -13.48
CA MET A 240 20.67 -1.16 -13.07
C MET A 240 21.59 -0.43 -14.07
N ILE A 241 22.71 -1.05 -14.46
CA ILE A 241 23.65 -0.49 -15.44
C ILE A 241 22.95 -0.27 -16.78
N LEU A 242 22.19 -1.26 -17.28
CA LEU A 242 21.46 -1.15 -18.55
C LEU A 242 20.45 0.02 -18.53
N LYS A 243 19.70 0.17 -17.44
CA LYS A 243 18.74 1.28 -17.25
C LYS A 243 19.42 2.64 -17.13
N VAL A 244 20.55 2.72 -16.42
CA VAL A 244 21.35 3.95 -16.29
C VAL A 244 21.95 4.37 -17.64
N LEU A 245 22.39 3.41 -18.47
CA LEU A 245 22.91 3.69 -19.81
C LEU A 245 21.81 4.19 -20.77
N ASP A 246 20.60 3.66 -20.64
CA ASP A 246 19.45 4.05 -21.46
C ASP A 246 18.89 5.45 -21.07
N MET A 247 18.52 5.61 -19.80
CA MET A 247 17.80 6.78 -19.26
C MET A 247 18.73 7.91 -18.79
N GLY A 248 20.00 7.63 -18.49
CA GLY A 248 20.94 8.57 -17.90
C GLY A 248 20.76 8.77 -16.39
N ILE A 249 21.75 9.42 -15.75
CA ILE A 249 21.85 9.52 -14.28
C ILE A 249 20.94 10.59 -13.66
N ILE A 250 21.15 11.90 -13.92
CA ILE A 250 20.51 12.99 -13.14
C ILE A 250 19.96 14.16 -13.99
N LEU A 251 20.48 14.44 -15.19
CA LEU A 251 20.38 15.78 -15.78
C LEU A 251 19.17 16.07 -16.70
N HIS A 252 18.28 15.09 -16.94
CA HIS A 252 17.11 15.26 -17.83
C HIS A 252 15.78 14.87 -17.17
N PRO A 253 14.63 15.48 -17.55
CA PRO A 253 13.31 15.00 -17.16
C PRO A 253 13.12 13.58 -17.75
N GLY A 254 12.98 12.57 -16.88
CA GLY A 254 13.02 11.14 -17.25
C GLY A 254 14.32 10.40 -16.87
N SER A 255 15.24 11.04 -16.13
CA SER A 255 16.47 10.40 -15.64
C SER A 255 16.17 9.31 -14.60
N TYR A 256 17.05 8.30 -14.54
CA TYR A 256 16.90 7.14 -13.67
C TYR A 256 16.67 7.49 -12.19
N LEU A 257 17.43 8.45 -11.63
CA LEU A 257 17.34 8.83 -10.21
C LEU A 257 16.19 9.78 -9.86
N ARG A 258 15.34 10.18 -10.82
CA ARG A 258 14.17 11.02 -10.53
C ARG A 258 12.90 10.20 -10.27
N GLU A 259 12.90 8.94 -10.70
CA GLU A 259 11.78 8.03 -10.47
C GLU A 259 11.95 7.29 -9.14
N PHE A 260 11.00 7.47 -8.21
CA PHE A 260 11.05 6.91 -6.85
C PHE A 260 11.34 5.39 -6.83
N TRP A 261 10.68 4.63 -7.71
CA TRP A 261 10.85 3.18 -7.80
C TRP A 261 12.26 2.76 -8.25
N ASN A 262 12.88 3.52 -9.15
CA ASN A 262 14.24 3.25 -9.60
C ASN A 262 15.27 3.63 -8.53
N ILE A 263 14.99 4.68 -7.73
CA ILE A 263 15.83 5.03 -6.56
C ILE A 263 15.80 3.89 -5.55
N MET A 264 14.63 3.34 -5.24
CA MET A 264 14.51 2.20 -4.32
C MET A 264 15.29 0.98 -4.81
N ASP A 265 15.18 0.63 -6.10
CA ASP A 265 15.95 -0.44 -6.73
C ASP A 265 17.46 -0.16 -6.67
N ALA A 266 17.87 1.09 -6.95
CA ALA A 266 19.27 1.52 -6.86
C ALA A 266 19.84 1.36 -5.46
N VAL A 267 19.10 1.75 -4.41
CA VAL A 267 19.53 1.59 -3.02
C VAL A 267 19.75 0.12 -2.70
N VAL A 268 18.81 -0.76 -3.08
CA VAL A 268 18.93 -2.21 -2.83
C VAL A 268 20.15 -2.80 -3.55
N VAL A 269 20.39 -2.41 -4.80
CA VAL A 269 21.54 -2.88 -5.60
C VAL A 269 22.86 -2.34 -5.06
N ILE A 270 22.93 -1.06 -4.72
CA ILE A 270 24.15 -0.41 -4.18
C ILE A 270 24.50 -1.00 -2.82
N CYS A 271 23.55 -1.16 -1.90
CA CYS A 271 23.81 -1.78 -0.61
C CYS A 271 24.34 -3.21 -0.77
N ALA A 272 23.78 -3.99 -1.70
CA ALA A 272 24.25 -5.34 -1.98
C ALA A 272 25.64 -5.37 -2.66
N ALA A 273 25.93 -4.43 -3.55
CA ALA A 273 27.24 -4.27 -4.18
C ALA A 273 28.33 -3.85 -3.19
N VAL A 274 27.99 -2.98 -2.23
CA VAL A 274 28.88 -2.59 -1.13
C VAL A 274 29.20 -3.80 -0.25
N SER A 275 28.21 -4.61 0.12
CA SER A 275 28.45 -5.86 0.85
C SER A 275 29.43 -6.79 0.11
N LEU A 276 29.25 -6.96 -1.20
CA LEU A 276 30.15 -7.77 -2.03
C LEU A 276 31.57 -7.19 -2.11
N GLY A 277 31.71 -5.87 -2.25
CA GLY A 277 33.01 -5.19 -2.32
C GLY A 277 33.83 -5.34 -1.04
N PHE A 278 33.17 -5.29 0.12
CA PHE A 278 33.83 -5.53 1.41
C PHE A 278 34.27 -6.99 1.59
N GLU A 279 33.47 -7.95 1.11
CA GLU A 279 33.83 -9.37 1.15
C GLU A 279 35.04 -9.69 0.24
N LEU A 280 35.15 -9.04 -0.93
CA LEU A 280 36.25 -9.24 -1.89
C LEU A 280 37.56 -8.53 -1.50
N SER A 281 37.49 -7.39 -0.82
CA SER A 281 38.66 -6.57 -0.45
C SER A 281 39.51 -7.19 0.67
N GLY A 282 39.07 -8.30 1.28
CA GLY A 282 39.82 -9.05 2.31
C GLY A 282 40.22 -8.20 3.52
N SER A 283 39.57 -7.07 3.73
CA SER A 283 39.98 -6.06 4.70
C SER A 283 39.45 -6.42 6.08
N ASP A 284 40.28 -6.38 7.12
CA ASP A 284 39.88 -6.65 8.52
C ASP A 284 38.77 -5.70 9.04
N ALA A 285 38.49 -4.60 8.33
CA ALA A 285 37.32 -3.76 8.55
C ALA A 285 35.98 -4.49 8.30
N GLY A 286 35.99 -5.63 7.59
CA GLY A 286 34.85 -6.53 7.37
C GLY A 286 34.47 -7.38 8.58
N GLN A 287 35.20 -7.29 9.70
CA GLN A 287 34.85 -8.00 10.94
C GLN A 287 33.57 -7.47 11.63
N ASN A 288 33.02 -6.33 11.18
CA ASN A 288 31.64 -5.94 11.50
C ASN A 288 30.64 -6.74 10.65
N LEU A 289 30.68 -8.07 10.82
CA LEU A 289 29.79 -9.05 10.18
C LEU A 289 28.31 -8.73 10.45
N SER A 290 27.99 -8.05 11.56
CA SER A 290 26.61 -7.67 11.89
C SER A 290 26.05 -6.63 10.91
N THR A 291 26.80 -5.61 10.52
CA THR A 291 26.33 -4.57 9.59
C THR A 291 26.13 -5.13 8.18
N ILE A 292 27.04 -5.99 7.72
CA ILE A 292 26.95 -6.62 6.39
C ILE A 292 25.78 -7.62 6.33
N LYS A 293 25.52 -8.37 7.41
CA LYS A 293 24.33 -9.23 7.53
C LYS A 293 23.04 -8.41 7.52
N SER A 294 22.98 -7.28 8.24
CA SER A 294 21.79 -6.42 8.27
C SER A 294 21.46 -5.79 6.92
N LEU A 295 22.45 -5.49 6.07
CA LEU A 295 22.21 -4.99 4.70
C LEU A 295 21.50 -6.02 3.81
N ARG A 296 21.58 -7.32 4.14
CA ARG A 296 20.85 -8.38 3.42
C ARG A 296 19.34 -8.27 3.63
N VAL A 297 18.87 -7.66 4.72
CA VAL A 297 17.43 -7.44 4.99
C VAL A 297 16.80 -6.56 3.91
N LEU A 298 17.55 -5.61 3.34
CA LEU A 298 17.05 -4.75 2.25
C LEU A 298 16.64 -5.54 0.99
N ARG A 299 17.07 -6.79 0.86
CA ARG A 299 16.63 -7.69 -0.22
C ARG A 299 15.15 -8.05 -0.12
N VAL A 300 14.53 -7.93 1.06
CA VAL A 300 13.07 -8.09 1.26
C VAL A 300 12.26 -7.05 0.49
N LEU A 301 12.90 -5.97 0.03
CA LEU A 301 12.28 -4.92 -0.77
C LEU A 301 12.23 -5.27 -2.27
N ARG A 302 12.94 -6.31 -2.74
CA ARG A 302 12.96 -6.73 -4.16
C ARG A 302 11.56 -7.04 -4.71
N PRO A 303 10.65 -7.72 -3.97
CA PRO A 303 9.25 -7.88 -4.38
C PRO A 303 8.51 -6.57 -4.63
N LEU A 304 8.86 -5.47 -3.97
CA LEU A 304 8.15 -4.19 -4.19
C LEU A 304 8.26 -3.70 -5.64
N LYS A 305 9.28 -4.14 -6.38
CA LYS A 305 9.42 -3.86 -7.81
C LYS A 305 8.31 -4.47 -8.67
N THR A 306 7.61 -5.51 -8.18
CA THR A 306 6.44 -6.05 -8.88
C THR A 306 5.25 -5.09 -8.83
N ILE A 307 5.18 -4.21 -7.81
CA ILE A 307 4.11 -3.20 -7.69
C ILE A 307 4.14 -2.27 -8.90
N LYS A 308 5.32 -1.74 -9.25
CA LYS A 308 5.52 -0.92 -10.46
C LYS A 308 5.11 -1.65 -11.75
N ARG A 309 5.31 -2.97 -11.81
CA ARG A 309 5.14 -3.77 -13.04
C ARG A 309 3.74 -4.33 -13.24
N VAL A 310 2.94 -4.38 -12.18
CA VAL A 310 1.56 -4.85 -12.24
C VAL A 310 0.66 -3.63 -12.02
N PRO A 311 0.05 -3.06 -13.08
CA PRO A 311 -0.76 -1.85 -12.96
C PRO A 311 -1.85 -1.94 -11.89
N LYS A 312 -2.43 -3.13 -11.73
CA LYS A 312 -3.42 -3.41 -10.68
C LYS A 312 -2.85 -3.28 -9.26
N LEU A 313 -1.60 -3.72 -9.02
CA LEU A 313 -0.94 -3.57 -7.72
C LEU A 313 -0.53 -2.13 -7.47
N LYS A 314 -0.05 -1.42 -8.51
CA LYS A 314 0.24 0.02 -8.43
C LYS A 314 -1.00 0.81 -8.01
N ALA A 315 -2.14 0.58 -8.65
CA ALA A 315 -3.38 1.27 -8.33
C ALA A 315 -3.81 1.06 -6.86
N VAL A 316 -3.71 -0.17 -6.35
CA VAL A 316 -4.02 -0.48 -4.95
C VAL A 316 -3.03 0.19 -4.00
N PHE A 317 -1.74 0.14 -4.31
CA PHE A 317 -0.70 0.77 -3.50
C PHE A 317 -0.86 2.29 -3.46
N ASP A 318 -1.07 2.92 -4.61
CA ASP A 318 -1.30 4.37 -4.73
C ASP A 318 -2.55 4.80 -3.96
N CYS A 319 -3.61 3.98 -3.95
CA CYS A 319 -4.78 4.23 -3.13
C CYS A 319 -4.46 4.19 -1.63
N VAL A 320 -3.70 3.19 -1.16
CA VAL A 320 -3.34 3.04 0.27
C VAL A 320 -2.38 4.13 0.74
N VAL A 321 -1.46 4.59 -0.11
CA VAL A 321 -0.50 5.63 0.27
C VAL A 321 -1.13 7.03 0.26
N ASN A 322 -2.17 7.24 -0.56
CA ASN A 322 -2.86 8.53 -0.70
C ASN A 322 -4.19 8.61 0.07
N SER A 323 -4.67 7.51 0.66
CA SER A 323 -5.83 7.48 1.57
C SER A 323 -5.45 7.93 2.97
#